data_AF-A0A5C8A7K4-F1
#
_entry.id   AF-A0A5C8A7K4-F1
#
_cell.length_a   1.000
_cell.length_b   1.000
_cell.length_c   1.000
_cell.angle_alpha   90.00
_cell.angle_beta   90.00
_cell.angle_gamma   90.00
#
_symmetry.space_group_name_H-M   'P 1'
#
loop_
_entity.id
_entity.type
_entity.pdbx_description
1 polymer ?
#
loop_
_entity_poly.entity_id
_entity_poly.type
_entity_poly.pdbx_seq_one_letter_code
_entity_poly.pdbx_strand_id
1 'polypeptide(L)'
;MPAVYVHMRALWIPAFLTLCSTSMVMAQHDAVVISDIAQLVRKPDLAQDPTIRSGMQAAGVAEERVQHVLAQGKADKLPTGLRTDSALAANVAAVRNYTAHRICSYADEQGPKVVVYVPAAENYHMPEELRSREDIYLVLPEPAVSTALMDAQRPKPSKGPSWRRMREARINTPDAVYATYDLGSDSVALAKLAENGMSPAEIDAVVFRSHERNWPEGIDAFEHRYPKLDAFKRYKAFQAATWEDKVLLVIPVEPNKRQPVGMRPYLDIYMVYAKSAVAVSKKR
;
A
#
# COMPACT_ATOMS: atom_id res chain seq x y z
N MET A 1 38.83 69.16 -55.20
CA MET A 1 37.82 68.54 -56.09
C MET A 1 37.60 67.11 -55.63
N PRO A 2 36.38 66.56 -55.59
CA PRO A 2 35.14 67.06 -55.01
C PRO A 2 34.58 66.11 -53.91
N ALA A 3 33.48 66.58 -53.31
CA ALA A 3 32.40 65.98 -52.48
C ALA A 3 32.35 64.43 -52.30
N VAL A 4 31.77 63.88 -51.23
CA VAL A 4 30.30 63.70 -51.06
C VAL A 4 29.91 63.37 -49.61
N TYR A 5 28.76 63.90 -49.21
CA TYR A 5 27.95 63.73 -47.99
C TYR A 5 27.56 62.26 -47.65
N VAL A 6 27.11 62.01 -46.41
CA VAL A 6 25.73 61.52 -46.05
C VAL A 6 25.69 60.61 -44.79
N HIS A 7 24.85 61.03 -43.83
CA HIS A 7 24.00 60.35 -42.82
C HIS A 7 24.47 59.31 -41.78
N MET A 8 24.23 59.70 -40.51
CA MET A 8 23.32 59.08 -39.52
C MET A 8 22.97 57.59 -39.66
N ARG A 9 23.18 56.84 -38.57
CA ARG A 9 22.09 56.15 -37.85
C ARG A 9 22.52 55.70 -36.45
N ALA A 10 21.77 56.16 -35.46
CA ALA A 10 21.75 55.65 -34.11
C ALA A 10 21.19 54.23 -34.09
N LEU A 11 21.74 53.37 -33.24
CA LEU A 11 21.14 52.08 -32.90
C LEU A 11 21.25 51.87 -31.39
N TRP A 12 20.12 52.14 -30.74
CA TRP A 12 19.68 51.60 -29.47
C TRP A 12 20.01 50.11 -29.32
N ILE A 13 20.55 49.71 -28.17
CA ILE A 13 20.55 48.32 -27.72
C ILE A 13 19.62 48.25 -26.50
N PRO A 14 18.60 47.37 -26.51
CA PRO A 14 17.54 47.36 -25.51
C PRO A 14 17.96 46.67 -24.21
N ALA A 15 17.34 47.13 -23.12
CA ALA A 15 17.39 46.56 -21.79
C ALA A 15 16.95 45.08 -21.79
N PHE A 16 17.81 44.21 -21.28
CA PHE A 16 17.51 42.80 -21.05
C PHE A 16 16.66 42.69 -19.77
N LEU A 17 15.34 42.54 -19.96
CA LEU A 17 14.39 42.10 -18.94
C LEU A 17 14.78 40.69 -18.48
N THR A 18 15.37 40.59 -17.29
CA THR A 18 15.59 39.32 -16.59
C THR A 18 14.24 38.85 -16.04
N LEU A 19 13.53 38.03 -16.82
CA LEU A 19 12.40 37.25 -16.32
C LEU A 19 12.92 36.30 -15.22
N CYS A 20 12.65 36.64 -13.96
CA CYS A 20 12.65 35.68 -12.87
C CYS A 20 11.58 34.64 -13.18
N SER A 21 12.02 33.52 -13.74
CA SER A 21 11.20 32.32 -13.87
C SER A 21 11.00 31.79 -12.45
N THR A 22 9.83 32.07 -11.87
CA THR A 22 9.34 31.35 -10.69
C THR A 22 9.02 29.93 -11.13
N SER A 23 10.05 29.08 -11.16
CA SER A 23 9.88 27.64 -11.19
C SER A 23 9.12 27.26 -9.92
N MET A 24 7.80 27.07 -10.03
CA MET A 24 7.04 26.30 -9.05
C MET A 24 7.66 24.90 -9.02
N VAL A 25 8.57 24.68 -8.08
CA VAL A 25 9.00 23.34 -7.69
C VAL A 25 7.80 22.71 -7.01
N MET A 26 7.00 21.98 -7.80
CA MET A 26 6.16 20.93 -7.23
C MET A 26 7.12 20.02 -6.47
N ALA A 27 7.09 20.05 -5.14
CA ALA A 27 7.90 19.17 -4.30
C ALA A 27 7.56 17.72 -4.65
N GLN A 28 8.39 17.13 -5.51
CA GLN A 28 8.35 15.74 -5.88
C GLN A 28 8.84 14.97 -4.66
N HIS A 29 7.93 14.27 -3.97
CA HIS A 29 8.35 13.45 -2.82
C HIS A 29 9.18 12.29 -3.32
N ASP A 30 10.37 12.15 -2.77
CA ASP A 30 11.23 11.03 -3.09
C ASP A 30 10.65 9.76 -2.48
N ALA A 31 10.43 8.75 -3.33
CA ALA A 31 10.09 7.42 -2.85
C ALA A 31 11.26 6.88 -2.01
N VAL A 32 10.95 6.31 -0.84
CA VAL A 32 11.95 5.83 0.11
C VAL A 32 11.68 4.40 0.54
N VAL A 33 12.76 3.71 0.91
CA VAL A 33 12.74 2.41 1.57
C VAL A 33 13.15 2.60 3.02
N ILE A 34 12.34 2.09 3.93
CA ILE A 34 12.66 2.03 5.36
C ILE A 34 13.57 0.83 5.56
N SER A 35 14.87 1.06 5.70
CA SER A 35 15.88 0.00 5.80
C SER A 35 15.99 -0.58 7.21
N ASP A 36 15.78 0.27 8.22
CA ASP A 36 15.89 -0.06 9.64
C ASP A 36 14.78 0.59 10.48
N ILE A 37 13.66 -0.12 10.62
CA ILE A 37 12.53 0.34 11.42
C ILE A 37 12.80 0.27 12.93
N ALA A 38 13.83 -0.45 13.40
CA ALA A 38 14.15 -0.55 14.83
C ALA A 38 14.50 0.81 15.44
N GLN A 39 14.92 1.76 14.60
CA GLN A 39 15.23 3.13 14.99
C GLN A 39 14.02 4.08 14.94
N LEU A 40 12.80 3.55 14.81
CA LEU A 40 11.58 4.35 14.81
C LEU A 40 11.50 5.23 16.06
N VAL A 41 11.47 6.54 15.85
CA VAL A 41 11.35 7.51 16.92
C VAL A 41 9.87 7.62 17.31
N ARG A 42 9.45 6.85 18.32
CA ARG A 42 8.08 6.89 18.88
C ARG A 42 7.86 8.01 19.90
N LYS A 43 8.64 9.10 19.81
CA LYS A 43 8.51 10.28 20.70
C LYS A 43 7.04 10.77 20.70
N PRO A 44 6.57 11.40 21.79
CA PRO A 44 5.21 11.91 21.83
C PRO A 44 5.01 12.99 20.75
N ASP A 45 3.89 12.88 20.03
CA ASP A 45 3.27 13.82 19.08
C ASP A 45 4.23 14.71 18.24
N LEU A 46 4.24 14.54 16.91
CA LEU A 46 4.98 15.43 16.00
C LEU A 46 4.65 16.92 16.23
N ALA A 47 3.44 17.24 16.71
CA ALA A 47 3.04 18.59 17.04
C ALA A 47 3.89 19.26 18.15
N GLN A 48 4.57 18.48 18.98
CA GLN A 48 5.38 19.00 20.10
C GLN A 48 6.83 19.32 19.71
N ASP A 49 7.27 18.94 18.51
CA ASP A 49 8.63 19.22 18.04
C ASP A 49 8.65 20.43 17.08
N PRO A 50 9.13 21.61 17.53
CA PRO A 50 9.16 22.80 16.69
C PRO A 50 10.13 22.66 15.51
N THR A 51 11.15 21.79 15.62
CA THR A 51 12.14 21.59 14.54
C THR A 51 11.53 20.90 13.32
N ILE A 52 10.51 20.07 13.54
CA ILE A 52 9.77 19.38 12.47
C ILE A 52 8.99 20.37 11.61
N ARG A 53 8.33 21.35 12.24
CA ARG A 53 7.62 22.41 11.50
C ARG A 53 8.59 23.21 10.64
N SER A 54 9.71 23.65 11.21
CA SER A 54 10.74 24.38 10.46
C SER A 54 11.33 23.54 9.32
N GLY A 55 11.58 22.25 9.54
CA GLY A 55 12.07 21.33 8.51
C GLY A 55 11.08 21.15 7.35
N MET A 56 9.78 21.02 7.63
CA MET A 56 8.75 20.93 6.59
C MET A 56 8.60 22.24 5.80
N GLN A 57 8.65 23.40 6.48
CA GLN A 57 8.59 24.70 5.81
C GLN A 57 9.83 24.92 4.92
N ALA A 58 11.02 24.54 5.38
CA ALA A 58 12.24 24.60 4.58
C ALA A 58 12.20 23.67 3.36
N ALA A 59 11.51 22.53 3.46
CA ALA A 59 11.26 21.61 2.34
C ALA A 59 10.14 22.09 1.39
N GLY A 60 9.55 23.27 1.62
CA GLY A 60 8.49 23.82 0.77
C GLY A 60 7.13 23.13 0.92
N VAL A 61 6.90 22.42 2.02
CA VAL A 61 5.61 21.76 2.30
C VAL A 61 4.56 22.84 2.62
N ALA A 62 3.42 22.79 1.93
CA ALA A 62 2.32 23.72 2.15
C ALA A 62 1.81 23.67 3.61
N GLU A 63 1.45 24.84 4.17
CA GLU A 63 1.07 24.99 5.58
C GLU A 63 -0.14 24.11 5.96
N GLU A 64 -1.13 23.96 5.08
CA GLU A 64 -2.27 23.05 5.31
C GLU A 64 -1.82 21.61 5.56
N ARG A 65 -0.81 21.17 4.80
CA ARG A 65 -0.26 19.82 4.92
C ARG A 65 0.65 19.68 6.12
N VAL A 66 1.41 20.72 6.47
CA VAL A 66 2.14 20.80 7.75
C VAL A 66 1.19 20.54 8.91
N GLN A 67 0.05 21.26 8.97
CA GLN A 67 -0.94 21.06 10.02
C GLN A 67 -1.52 19.65 10.03
N HIS A 68 -1.76 19.06 8.85
CA HIS A 68 -2.25 17.70 8.72
C HIS A 68 -1.24 16.66 9.25
N VAL A 69 0.04 16.79 8.89
CA VAL A 69 1.14 15.92 9.36
C VAL A 69 1.27 16.01 10.88
N LEU A 70 1.26 17.21 11.44
CA LEU A 70 1.36 17.41 12.90
C LEU A 70 0.14 16.82 13.63
N ALA A 71 -1.05 16.92 13.06
CA ALA A 71 -2.27 16.36 13.68
C ALA A 71 -2.31 14.82 13.67
N GLN A 72 -1.78 14.19 12.62
CA GLN A 72 -1.81 12.74 12.41
C GLN A 72 -0.54 12.02 12.88
N GLY A 73 0.54 12.76 13.13
CA GLY A 73 1.83 12.27 13.59
C GLY A 73 1.87 11.83 15.05
N LYS A 74 0.93 11.00 15.48
CA LYS A 74 0.82 10.59 16.88
C LYS A 74 1.11 9.10 17.04
N ALA A 75 1.70 8.74 18.18
CA ALA A 75 2.05 7.35 18.48
C ALA A 75 0.83 6.42 18.55
N ASP A 76 -0.35 6.94 18.91
CA ASP A 76 -1.62 6.19 18.94
C ASP A 76 -2.22 5.95 17.55
N LYS A 77 -1.73 6.68 16.53
CA LYS A 77 -2.07 6.49 15.12
C LYS A 77 -1.20 5.45 14.42
N LEU A 78 -0.13 4.97 15.07
CA LEU A 78 0.68 3.90 14.53
C LEU A 78 -0.11 2.57 14.50
N PRO A 79 0.05 1.76 13.44
CA PRO A 79 -0.59 0.46 13.36
C PRO A 79 -0.03 -0.48 14.44
N THR A 80 -0.81 -1.47 14.88
CA THR A 80 -0.49 -2.29 16.08
C THR A 80 0.89 -2.94 16.02
N GLY A 81 1.32 -3.33 14.83
CA GLY A 81 2.63 -3.91 14.50
C GLY A 81 3.83 -2.97 14.72
N LEU A 82 3.61 -1.67 14.92
CA LEU A 82 4.68 -0.68 15.15
C LEU A 82 4.63 -0.03 16.54
N ARG A 83 3.57 -0.28 17.33
CA ARG A 83 3.32 0.43 18.60
C ARG A 83 4.24 0.02 19.74
N THR A 84 4.73 -1.22 19.74
CA THR A 84 5.61 -1.74 20.79
C THR A 84 6.92 -2.26 20.20
N ASP A 85 7.95 -2.39 21.02
CA ASP A 85 9.24 -2.95 20.58
C ASP A 85 9.12 -4.39 20.11
N SER A 86 8.33 -5.21 20.81
CA SER A 86 8.07 -6.59 20.42
C SER A 86 7.35 -6.70 19.08
N ALA A 87 6.31 -5.88 18.87
CA ALA A 87 5.56 -5.88 17.62
C ALA A 87 6.44 -5.41 16.45
N LEU A 88 7.25 -4.37 16.69
CA LEU A 88 8.17 -3.83 15.70
C LEU A 88 9.24 -4.86 15.33
N ALA A 89 9.83 -5.55 16.32
CA ALA A 89 10.80 -6.61 16.10
C ALA A 89 10.24 -7.77 15.26
N ALA A 90 8.98 -8.16 15.50
CA ALA A 90 8.31 -9.20 14.71
C ALA A 90 8.06 -8.78 13.25
N ASN A 91 7.93 -7.46 13.01
CA ASN A 91 7.53 -6.90 11.72
C ASN A 91 8.67 -6.26 10.91
N VAL A 92 9.92 -6.28 11.39
CA VAL A 92 11.08 -5.62 10.74
C VAL A 92 11.19 -5.93 9.24
N ALA A 93 11.07 -7.22 8.89
CA ALA A 93 11.19 -7.64 7.50
C ALA A 93 10.03 -7.12 6.62
N ALA A 94 8.81 -7.09 7.16
CA ALA A 94 7.61 -6.71 6.43
C ALA A 94 7.54 -5.20 6.18
N VAL A 95 8.08 -4.37 7.08
CA VAL A 95 8.07 -2.89 6.96
C VAL A 95 8.80 -2.39 5.71
N ARG A 96 9.81 -3.11 5.21
CA ARG A 96 10.51 -2.80 3.95
C ARG A 96 9.58 -2.80 2.72
N ASN A 97 8.41 -3.41 2.84
CA ASN A 97 7.41 -3.49 1.78
C ASN A 97 6.42 -2.31 1.77
N TYR A 98 6.53 -1.36 2.71
CA TYR A 98 5.76 -0.12 2.61
C TYR A 98 6.12 0.63 1.33
N THR A 99 5.09 1.16 0.69
CA THR A 99 5.20 2.28 -0.24
C THR A 99 5.27 3.56 0.60
N ALA A 100 6.44 4.18 0.65
CA ALA A 100 6.71 5.29 1.54
C ALA A 100 7.40 6.44 0.80
N HIS A 101 7.15 7.67 1.25
CA HIS A 101 7.63 8.90 0.61
C HIS A 101 8.27 9.82 1.64
N ARG A 102 9.39 10.44 1.29
CA ARG A 102 10.03 11.47 2.12
C ARG A 102 9.22 12.77 2.07
N ILE A 103 8.87 13.33 3.23
CA ILE A 103 8.30 14.68 3.33
C ILE A 103 9.40 15.71 3.49
N CYS A 104 10.25 15.53 4.49
CA CYS A 104 11.37 16.43 4.77
C CYS A 104 12.44 15.71 5.58
N SER A 105 13.65 16.25 5.53
CA SER A 105 14.72 15.98 6.47
C SER A 105 14.84 17.16 7.43
N TYR A 106 15.14 16.89 8.69
CA TYR A 106 15.41 17.89 9.73
C TYR A 106 16.48 17.35 10.69
N ALA A 107 17.01 18.19 11.56
CA ALA A 107 17.97 17.75 12.58
C ALA A 107 17.57 18.34 13.93
N ASP A 108 17.71 17.52 14.97
CA ASP A 108 17.63 17.95 16.37
C ASP A 108 18.90 17.57 17.14
N GLU A 109 18.91 17.73 18.45
CA GLU A 109 20.05 17.38 19.31
C GLU A 109 20.47 15.89 19.21
N GLN A 110 19.57 15.01 18.76
CA GLN A 110 19.83 13.59 18.58
C GLN A 110 20.34 13.24 17.18
N GLY A 111 20.46 14.23 16.29
CA GLY A 111 21.01 14.09 14.94
C GLY A 111 19.98 14.24 13.82
N PRO A 112 20.39 13.91 12.57
CA PRO A 112 19.54 14.07 11.39
C PRO A 112 18.44 13.01 11.34
N LYS A 113 17.22 13.47 11.03
CA LYS A 113 15.98 12.71 11.00
C LYS A 113 15.17 13.02 9.74
N VAL A 114 14.28 12.11 9.40
CA VAL A 114 13.40 12.17 8.23
C VAL A 114 11.97 11.95 8.68
N VAL A 115 11.06 12.75 8.15
CA VAL A 115 9.62 12.49 8.22
C VAL A 115 9.21 11.70 6.97
N VAL A 116 8.71 10.49 7.19
CA VAL A 116 8.27 9.56 6.16
C VAL A 116 6.75 9.48 6.16
N TYR A 117 6.15 9.65 4.99
CA TYR A 117 4.73 9.48 4.73
C TYR A 117 4.44 8.10 4.18
N VAL A 118 3.47 7.41 4.77
CA VAL A 118 3.01 6.09 4.32
C VAL A 118 1.51 6.19 4.04
N PRO A 119 1.09 6.35 2.78
CA PRO A 119 -0.31 6.48 2.40
C PRO A 119 -1.07 5.16 2.58
N ALA A 120 -2.21 5.18 3.28
CA ALA A 120 -3.04 3.99 3.46
C ALA A 120 -3.54 3.43 2.12
N ALA A 121 -3.83 4.31 1.16
CA ALA A 121 -4.32 3.95 -0.17
C ALA A 121 -3.31 3.15 -1.01
N GLU A 122 -2.00 3.25 -0.72
CA GLU A 122 -0.93 2.53 -1.44
C GLU A 122 -0.34 1.37 -0.61
N ASN A 123 -0.85 1.16 0.61
CA ASN A 123 -0.30 0.20 1.58
C ASN A 123 -1.33 -0.81 2.11
N TYR A 124 -2.44 -0.98 1.40
CA TYR A 124 -3.47 -1.94 1.76
C TYR A 124 -3.04 -3.40 1.53
N HIS A 125 -1.90 -3.66 0.88
CA HIS A 125 -1.29 -4.98 0.78
C HIS A 125 -0.55 -5.41 2.05
N MET A 126 -0.16 -4.46 2.91
CA MET A 126 0.61 -4.74 4.12
C MET A 126 -0.16 -5.69 5.05
N PRO A 127 0.52 -6.54 5.85
CA PRO A 127 -0.12 -7.39 6.87
C PRO A 127 -1.04 -6.58 7.79
N GLU A 128 -2.05 -7.22 8.39
CA GLU A 128 -3.06 -6.53 9.21
C GLU A 128 -2.42 -5.66 10.31
N GLU A 129 -1.40 -6.19 10.98
CA GLU A 129 -0.68 -5.48 12.05
C GLU A 129 0.04 -4.21 11.55
N LEU A 130 0.42 -4.15 10.27
CA LEU A 130 1.11 -3.01 9.66
C LEU A 130 0.17 -2.13 8.83
N ARG A 131 -1.06 -2.57 8.61
CA ARG A 131 -2.03 -1.88 7.76
C ARG A 131 -2.80 -0.85 8.58
N SER A 132 -2.63 0.42 8.25
CA SER A 132 -3.47 1.48 8.80
C SER A 132 -4.67 1.79 7.90
N ARG A 133 -5.78 2.24 8.50
CA ARG A 133 -6.95 2.76 7.77
C ARG A 133 -6.77 4.21 7.33
N GLU A 134 -5.85 4.91 7.97
CA GLU A 134 -5.50 6.31 7.74
C GLU A 134 -4.03 6.38 7.37
N ASP A 135 -3.63 7.47 6.73
CA ASP A 135 -2.22 7.71 6.43
C ASP A 135 -1.40 7.81 7.71
N ILE A 136 -0.19 7.26 7.70
CA ILE A 136 0.71 7.29 8.86
C ILE A 136 1.98 8.07 8.54
N TYR A 137 2.52 8.69 9.59
CA TYR A 137 3.74 9.47 9.54
C TYR A 137 4.76 8.86 10.48
N LEU A 138 5.93 8.54 9.96
CA LEU A 138 7.02 7.92 10.71
C LEU A 138 8.19 8.88 10.80
N VAL A 139 8.85 8.90 11.96
CA VAL A 139 10.11 9.63 12.13
C VAL A 139 11.23 8.62 12.33
N LEU A 140 12.21 8.70 11.45
CA LEU A 140 13.35 7.79 11.42
C LEU A 140 14.64 8.61 11.29
N PRO A 141 15.76 8.19 11.88
CA PRO A 141 17.06 8.76 11.56
C PRO A 141 17.34 8.67 10.06
N GLU A 142 18.05 9.65 9.50
CA GLU A 142 18.44 9.63 8.08
C GLU A 142 19.07 8.29 7.61
N PRO A 143 19.97 7.61 8.36
CA PRO A 143 20.53 6.32 7.91
C PRO A 143 19.53 5.15 7.88
N ALA A 144 18.40 5.27 8.57
CA ALA A 144 17.34 4.25 8.58
C ALA A 144 16.42 4.32 7.36
N VAL A 145 16.65 5.29 6.46
CA VAL A 145 15.86 5.54 5.26
C VAL A 145 16.80 5.69 4.06
N SER A 146 16.64 4.84 3.06
CA SER A 146 17.35 4.98 1.79
C SER A 146 16.40 5.48 0.71
N THR A 147 16.86 6.38 -0.15
CA THR A 147 16.14 6.72 -1.39
C THR A 147 15.93 5.44 -2.19
N ALA A 148 14.71 5.17 -2.63
CA ALA A 148 14.44 4.04 -3.49
C ALA A 148 15.17 4.29 -4.82
N LEU A 149 16.14 3.44 -5.16
CA LEU A 149 16.67 3.40 -6.53
C LEU A 149 15.47 3.19 -7.45
N MET A 150 15.30 4.06 -8.45
CA MET A 150 14.17 4.06 -9.39
C MET A 150 14.15 2.85 -10.34
N ASP A 151 14.50 1.65 -9.86
CA ASP A 151 14.36 0.43 -10.62
C ASP A 151 12.93 -0.09 -10.48
N ALA A 152 12.18 0.14 -11.55
CA ALA A 152 10.76 -0.13 -11.73
C ALA A 152 9.87 0.59 -10.69
N GLN A 153 9.05 1.51 -11.19
CA GLN A 153 7.84 1.93 -10.49
C GLN A 153 7.12 0.65 -10.02
N ARG A 154 7.21 0.32 -8.72
CA ARG A 154 6.57 -0.89 -8.20
C ARG A 154 5.11 -0.80 -8.66
N PRO A 155 4.60 -1.81 -9.40
CA PRO A 155 3.24 -1.73 -9.90
C PRO A 155 2.35 -1.44 -8.70
N LYS A 156 1.47 -0.43 -8.82
CA LYS A 156 0.56 -0.08 -7.74
C LYS A 156 -0.07 -1.38 -7.24
N PRO A 157 -0.04 -1.66 -5.92
CA PRO A 157 -0.69 -2.85 -5.40
C PRO A 157 -2.10 -2.94 -5.97
N SER A 158 -2.61 -4.15 -6.22
CA SER A 158 -3.96 -4.35 -6.77
C SER A 158 -4.97 -4.70 -5.68
N LYS A 159 -6.18 -4.15 -5.80
CA LYS A 159 -7.31 -4.51 -4.93
C LYS A 159 -7.79 -5.94 -5.22
N GLY A 160 -7.24 -6.56 -6.25
CA GLY A 160 -7.60 -7.88 -6.74
C GLY A 160 -8.52 -7.76 -7.96
N PRO A 161 -8.75 -8.88 -8.67
CA PRO A 161 -9.58 -8.89 -9.86
C PRO A 161 -11.03 -8.52 -9.57
N SER A 162 -11.69 -7.86 -10.53
CA SER A 162 -13.10 -7.50 -10.42
C SER A 162 -14.00 -8.75 -10.39
N TRP A 163 -14.65 -8.99 -9.25
CA TRP A 163 -15.56 -10.13 -9.06
C TRP A 163 -16.93 -9.95 -9.75
N ARG A 164 -17.31 -8.73 -10.16
CA ARG A 164 -18.66 -8.42 -10.67
C ARG A 164 -19.05 -9.17 -11.94
N ARG A 165 -18.05 -9.64 -12.71
CA ARG A 165 -18.25 -10.42 -13.94
C ARG A 165 -17.98 -11.92 -13.75
N MET A 166 -17.60 -12.34 -12.54
CA MET A 166 -17.32 -13.73 -12.22
C MET A 166 -18.62 -14.51 -11.97
N ARG A 167 -18.56 -15.83 -12.14
CA ARG A 167 -19.71 -16.70 -11.88
C ARG A 167 -19.90 -16.88 -10.38
N GLU A 168 -21.13 -16.75 -9.89
CA GLU A 168 -21.44 -17.05 -8.49
C GLU A 168 -21.15 -18.52 -8.18
N ALA A 169 -20.58 -18.76 -7.01
CA ALA A 169 -20.17 -20.06 -6.53
C ALA A 169 -20.72 -20.29 -5.11
N ARG A 170 -21.22 -21.50 -4.87
CA ARG A 170 -21.73 -21.94 -3.57
C ARG A 170 -20.78 -22.97 -2.98
N ILE A 171 -20.30 -22.70 -1.77
CA ILE A 171 -19.48 -23.64 -1.00
C ILE A 171 -20.41 -24.70 -0.39
N ASN A 172 -20.23 -25.96 -0.79
CA ASN A 172 -21.02 -27.09 -0.29
C ASN A 172 -20.28 -27.84 0.82
N THR A 173 -18.97 -27.98 0.69
CA THR A 173 -18.09 -28.75 1.58
C THR A 173 -16.98 -27.84 2.12
N PRO A 174 -17.24 -27.05 3.18
CA PRO A 174 -16.31 -26.04 3.71
C PRO A 174 -14.95 -26.55 4.19
N ASP A 175 -14.91 -27.79 4.67
CA ASP A 175 -13.72 -28.48 5.16
C ASP A 175 -12.73 -28.85 4.05
N ALA A 176 -13.18 -28.90 2.79
CA ALA A 176 -12.33 -29.14 1.62
C ALA A 176 -11.60 -27.87 1.12
N VAL A 177 -11.36 -26.92 2.01
CA VAL A 177 -10.57 -25.71 1.76
C VAL A 177 -9.08 -26.00 1.95
N TYR A 178 -8.26 -25.58 0.99
CA TYR A 178 -6.81 -25.64 1.08
C TYR A 178 -6.29 -24.33 1.71
N ALA A 179 -6.45 -24.20 3.03
CA ALA A 179 -6.21 -22.94 3.75
C ALA A 179 -4.74 -22.48 3.78
N THR A 180 -3.80 -23.42 3.70
CA THR A 180 -2.35 -23.19 3.67
C THR A 180 -1.75 -23.45 2.28
N TYR A 181 -2.58 -23.46 1.22
CA TYR A 181 -2.09 -23.70 -0.13
C TYR A 181 -1.15 -22.57 -0.57
N ASP A 182 0.08 -22.93 -0.94
CA ASP A 182 1.01 -21.95 -1.50
C ASP A 182 0.73 -21.72 -2.99
N LEU A 183 -0.26 -20.88 -3.26
CA LEU A 183 -0.64 -20.47 -4.61
C LEU A 183 0.51 -19.78 -5.38
N GLY A 184 1.46 -19.16 -4.66
CA GLY A 184 2.60 -18.46 -5.27
C GLY A 184 3.66 -19.39 -5.82
N SER A 185 3.71 -20.64 -5.34
CA SER A 185 4.64 -21.67 -5.82
C SER A 185 4.07 -22.51 -6.98
N ASP A 186 2.76 -22.47 -7.20
CA ASP A 186 2.07 -23.28 -8.21
C ASP A 186 2.06 -22.58 -9.58
N SER A 187 3.04 -22.93 -10.41
CA SER A 187 3.18 -22.37 -11.76
C SER A 187 1.96 -22.63 -12.66
N VAL A 188 1.25 -23.74 -12.47
CA VAL A 188 0.04 -24.08 -13.24
C VAL A 188 -1.11 -23.17 -12.84
N ALA A 189 -1.30 -22.94 -11.53
CA ALA A 189 -2.29 -21.99 -11.04
C ALA A 189 -2.00 -20.58 -11.52
N LEU A 190 -0.75 -20.11 -11.37
CA LEU A 190 -0.34 -18.76 -11.79
C LEU A 190 -0.58 -18.54 -13.30
N ALA A 191 -0.22 -19.51 -14.14
CA ALA A 191 -0.51 -19.46 -15.57
C ALA A 191 -2.03 -19.38 -15.82
N LYS A 192 -2.84 -20.15 -15.07
CA LYS A 192 -4.30 -20.11 -15.20
C LYS A 192 -4.92 -18.79 -14.76
N LEU A 193 -4.35 -18.11 -13.76
CA LEU A 193 -4.80 -16.77 -13.35
C LEU A 193 -4.52 -15.75 -14.45
N ALA A 194 -3.33 -15.79 -15.05
CA ALA A 194 -2.97 -14.93 -16.18
C ALA A 194 -3.85 -15.20 -17.41
N GLU A 195 -4.11 -16.46 -17.75
CA GLU A 195 -5.02 -16.84 -18.85
C GLU A 195 -6.47 -16.34 -18.64
N ASN A 196 -6.91 -16.23 -17.39
CA ASN A 196 -8.21 -15.65 -17.05
C ASN A 196 -8.21 -14.10 -17.08
N GLY A 197 -7.12 -13.48 -17.55
CA GLY A 197 -7.01 -12.04 -17.78
C GLY A 197 -6.58 -11.24 -16.56
N MET A 198 -6.06 -11.88 -15.51
CA MET A 198 -5.52 -11.16 -14.35
C MET A 198 -4.14 -10.57 -14.67
N SER A 199 -3.95 -9.30 -14.34
CA SER A 199 -2.65 -8.63 -14.37
C SER A 199 -1.70 -9.19 -13.29
N PRO A 200 -0.37 -9.03 -13.45
CA PRO A 200 0.59 -9.47 -12.43
C PRO A 200 0.28 -8.94 -11.02
N ALA A 201 -0.08 -7.66 -10.90
CA ALA A 201 -0.44 -7.07 -9.61
C ALA A 201 -1.72 -7.68 -9.00
N GLU A 202 -2.70 -8.07 -9.81
CA GLU A 202 -3.88 -8.79 -9.35
C GLU A 202 -3.54 -10.21 -8.89
N ILE A 203 -2.64 -10.90 -9.61
CA ILE A 203 -2.14 -12.22 -9.22
C ILE A 203 -1.41 -12.15 -7.88
N ASP A 204 -0.53 -11.16 -7.68
CA ASP A 204 0.17 -10.95 -6.40
C ASP A 204 -0.82 -10.72 -5.24
N ALA A 205 -1.86 -9.91 -5.48
CA ALA A 205 -2.91 -9.67 -4.49
C ALA A 205 -3.70 -10.94 -4.15
N VAL A 206 -4.00 -11.77 -5.16
CA VAL A 206 -4.67 -13.06 -5.00
C VAL A 206 -3.80 -14.02 -4.21
N VAL A 207 -2.53 -14.20 -4.59
CA VAL A 207 -1.56 -15.05 -3.89
C VAL A 207 -1.47 -14.65 -2.43
N PHE A 208 -1.24 -13.37 -2.15
CA PHE A 208 -1.13 -12.88 -0.78
C PHE A 208 -2.39 -13.15 0.05
N ARG A 209 -3.58 -12.83 -0.47
CA ARG A 209 -4.84 -12.94 0.28
C ARG A 209 -5.52 -14.33 0.18
N SER A 210 -4.86 -15.29 -0.46
CA SER A 210 -5.34 -16.68 -0.55
C SER A 210 -4.98 -17.54 0.66
N HIS A 211 -3.98 -17.11 1.44
CA HIS A 211 -3.47 -17.84 2.59
C HIS A 211 -4.20 -17.45 3.89
N GLU A 212 -4.48 -18.44 4.76
CA GLU A 212 -5.27 -18.23 5.99
C GLU A 212 -4.76 -17.13 6.93
N ARG A 213 -3.44 -16.95 7.07
CA ARG A 213 -2.84 -15.84 7.84
C ARG A 213 -3.30 -14.43 7.41
N ASN A 214 -3.87 -14.30 6.22
CA ASN A 214 -4.36 -13.03 5.66
C ASN A 214 -5.90 -12.99 5.57
N TRP A 215 -6.59 -13.97 6.14
CA TRP A 215 -8.04 -13.99 6.30
C TRP A 215 -8.43 -13.27 7.60
N PRO A 216 -9.73 -12.98 7.82
CA PRO A 216 -10.20 -12.41 9.08
C PRO A 216 -9.83 -13.27 10.30
N GLU A 217 -9.48 -12.61 11.42
CA GLU A 217 -9.06 -13.21 12.71
C GLU A 217 -9.90 -14.39 13.18
N GLY A 218 -11.20 -14.41 12.88
CA GLY A 218 -12.07 -15.50 13.29
C GLY A 218 -11.88 -16.78 12.46
N ILE A 219 -11.08 -16.76 11.40
CA ILE A 219 -10.87 -17.89 10.48
C ILE A 219 -9.41 -17.99 9.97
N ASP A 220 -8.48 -17.25 10.55
CA ASP A 220 -7.08 -17.14 10.13
C ASP A 220 -6.20 -18.31 10.56
N ALA A 221 -6.70 -19.14 11.48
CA ALA A 221 -6.08 -20.36 11.96
C ALA A 221 -7.10 -21.51 11.99
N PHE A 222 -6.60 -22.75 11.95
CA PHE A 222 -7.44 -23.96 12.01
C PHE A 222 -8.39 -23.96 13.21
N GLU A 223 -7.90 -23.70 14.41
CA GLU A 223 -8.70 -23.70 15.66
C GLU A 223 -9.83 -22.65 15.64
N HIS A 224 -9.62 -21.52 14.98
CA HIS A 224 -10.64 -20.47 14.84
C HIS A 224 -11.67 -20.82 13.76
N ARG A 225 -11.22 -21.43 12.67
CA ARG A 225 -12.03 -21.78 11.49
C ARG A 225 -12.87 -23.03 11.68
N TYR A 226 -12.31 -24.09 12.28
CA TYR A 226 -12.95 -25.38 12.46
C TYR A 226 -14.37 -25.30 13.06
N PRO A 227 -14.60 -24.58 14.19
CA PRO A 227 -15.95 -24.45 14.77
C PRO A 227 -16.91 -23.61 13.91
N LYS A 228 -16.42 -22.93 12.88
CA LYS A 228 -17.19 -22.01 12.01
C LYS A 228 -17.35 -22.53 10.59
N LEU A 229 -16.88 -23.74 10.27
CA LEU A 229 -16.91 -24.28 8.91
C LEU A 229 -18.30 -24.21 8.26
N ASP A 230 -19.36 -24.54 9.00
CA ASP A 230 -20.73 -24.46 8.46
C ASP A 230 -21.16 -23.04 8.07
N ALA A 231 -20.61 -22.01 8.73
CA ALA A 231 -20.90 -20.62 8.38
C ALA A 231 -20.28 -20.22 7.03
N PHE A 232 -19.28 -20.94 6.52
CA PHE A 232 -18.68 -20.64 5.21
C PHE A 232 -19.66 -20.86 4.06
N LYS A 233 -20.63 -21.76 4.22
CA LYS A 233 -21.73 -21.97 3.26
C LYS A 233 -22.58 -20.71 3.04
N ARG A 234 -22.48 -19.72 3.94
CA ARG A 234 -23.19 -18.44 3.87
C ARG A 234 -22.40 -17.34 3.19
N TYR A 235 -21.12 -17.57 2.84
CA TYR A 235 -20.37 -16.59 2.05
C TYR A 235 -20.98 -16.46 0.65
N LYS A 236 -21.11 -15.22 0.19
CA LYS A 236 -21.30 -14.94 -1.23
C LYS A 236 -19.92 -15.02 -1.88
N ALA A 237 -19.71 -16.05 -2.69
CA ALA A 237 -18.44 -16.33 -3.34
C ALA A 237 -18.61 -16.34 -4.86
N PHE A 238 -17.53 -16.06 -5.57
CA PHE A 238 -17.49 -16.09 -7.03
C PHE A 238 -16.25 -16.85 -7.50
N GLN A 239 -16.37 -17.56 -8.60
CA GLN A 239 -15.27 -18.32 -9.18
C GLN A 239 -14.33 -17.40 -9.95
N ALA A 240 -13.10 -17.28 -9.44
CA ALA A 240 -12.04 -16.48 -10.06
C ALA A 240 -11.23 -17.28 -11.08
N ALA A 241 -10.85 -18.52 -10.75
CA ALA A 241 -10.11 -19.41 -11.64
C ALA A 241 -10.30 -20.88 -11.27
N THR A 242 -9.85 -21.78 -12.14
CA THR A 242 -10.03 -23.22 -12.00
C THR A 242 -8.93 -23.96 -12.76
N TRP A 243 -8.21 -24.82 -12.08
CA TRP A 243 -7.11 -25.64 -12.62
C TRP A 243 -7.19 -27.03 -11.99
N GLU A 244 -6.76 -28.07 -12.72
CA GLU A 244 -6.70 -29.46 -12.21
C GLU A 244 -7.97 -29.95 -11.49
N ASP A 245 -7.92 -30.12 -10.17
CA ASP A 245 -9.01 -30.49 -9.26
C ASP A 245 -9.34 -29.36 -8.27
N LYS A 246 -8.80 -28.14 -8.48
CA LYS A 246 -8.95 -26.97 -7.60
C LYS A 246 -9.75 -25.83 -8.23
N VAL A 247 -10.39 -25.04 -7.37
CA VAL A 247 -11.10 -23.82 -7.74
C VAL A 247 -10.70 -22.70 -6.80
N LEU A 248 -10.35 -21.55 -7.38
CA LEU A 248 -10.15 -20.31 -6.62
C LEU A 248 -11.47 -19.56 -6.53
N LEU A 249 -11.88 -19.29 -5.30
CA LEU A 249 -13.02 -18.43 -5.00
C LEU A 249 -12.54 -17.07 -4.53
N VAL A 250 -13.18 -16.02 -5.01
CA VAL A 250 -13.15 -14.70 -4.39
C VAL A 250 -14.36 -14.55 -3.47
N ILE A 251 -14.11 -14.08 -2.25
CA ILE A 251 -15.14 -13.73 -1.27
C ILE A 251 -15.06 -12.21 -1.07
N PRO A 252 -15.87 -11.44 -1.82
CA PRO A 252 -15.73 -10.01 -1.83
C PRO A 252 -16.35 -9.34 -0.61
N VAL A 253 -15.76 -8.21 -0.19
CA VAL A 253 -16.18 -7.45 1.00
C VAL A 253 -17.61 -6.92 0.89
N GLU A 254 -17.95 -6.33 -0.26
CA GLU A 254 -19.21 -5.62 -0.48
C GLU A 254 -20.46 -6.50 -0.20
N PRO A 255 -20.59 -7.70 -0.79
CA PRO A 255 -21.73 -8.57 -0.50
C PRO A 255 -21.64 -9.30 0.84
N ASN A 256 -20.45 -9.38 1.46
CA ASN A 256 -20.22 -10.09 2.72
C ASN A 256 -20.08 -9.16 3.95
N LYS A 257 -20.36 -7.85 3.81
CA LYS A 257 -20.25 -6.86 4.89
C LYS A 257 -21.11 -7.12 6.13
N ARG A 258 -22.12 -7.99 6.03
CA ARG A 258 -23.03 -8.38 7.12
C ARG A 258 -22.66 -9.73 7.77
N GLN A 259 -21.55 -10.34 7.38
CA GLN A 259 -21.05 -11.55 8.06
C GLN A 259 -20.69 -11.25 9.52
N PRO A 260 -20.70 -12.27 10.39
CA PRO A 260 -20.27 -12.12 11.78
C PRO A 260 -18.88 -11.50 11.91
N VAL A 261 -18.65 -10.83 13.05
CA VAL A 261 -17.33 -10.32 13.44
C VAL A 261 -16.33 -11.48 13.45
N GLY A 262 -15.13 -11.26 12.91
CA GLY A 262 -14.13 -12.31 12.71
C GLY A 262 -14.33 -13.18 11.45
N MET A 263 -15.46 -13.09 10.74
CA MET A 263 -15.66 -13.74 9.44
C MET A 263 -15.82 -12.74 8.29
N ARG A 264 -16.27 -11.52 8.61
CA ARG A 264 -16.44 -10.46 7.63
C ARG A 264 -15.08 -10.04 7.02
N PRO A 265 -14.92 -10.13 5.69
CA PRO A 265 -13.71 -9.64 5.03
C PRO A 265 -13.60 -8.11 5.15
N TYR A 266 -12.39 -7.60 5.37
CA TYR A 266 -12.09 -6.15 5.25
C TYR A 266 -11.66 -5.76 3.83
N LEU A 267 -11.06 -6.72 3.13
CA LEU A 267 -10.75 -6.69 1.70
C LEU A 267 -11.29 -7.98 1.08
N ASP A 268 -11.34 -8.04 -0.24
CA ASP A 268 -11.64 -9.28 -0.95
C ASP A 268 -10.58 -10.32 -0.56
N ILE A 269 -11.03 -11.45 -0.04
CA ILE A 269 -10.19 -12.60 0.31
C ILE A 269 -10.38 -13.71 -0.72
N TYR A 270 -9.38 -14.58 -0.83
CA TYR A 270 -9.42 -15.69 -1.76
C TYR A 270 -9.30 -17.00 -1.02
N MET A 271 -9.98 -18.03 -1.50
CA MET A 271 -9.92 -19.37 -0.92
C MET A 271 -9.81 -20.39 -2.04
N VAL A 272 -8.85 -21.31 -1.90
CA VAL A 272 -8.71 -22.46 -2.81
C VAL A 272 -9.51 -23.62 -2.24
N TYR A 273 -10.39 -24.20 -3.04
CA TYR A 273 -11.20 -25.36 -2.69
C TYR A 273 -10.96 -26.50 -3.67
N ALA A 274 -11.25 -27.73 -3.25
CA ALA A 274 -11.49 -28.81 -4.20
C ALA A 274 -12.69 -28.46 -5.10
N LYS A 275 -12.61 -28.75 -6.41
CA LYS A 275 -13.69 -28.47 -7.37
C LYS A 275 -15.00 -29.16 -6.97
N SER A 276 -14.92 -30.37 -6.44
CA SER A 276 -16.08 -31.15 -5.98
C SER A 276 -16.79 -30.52 -4.77
N ALA A 277 -16.10 -29.66 -4.02
CA ALA A 277 -16.63 -28.99 -2.83
C ALA A 277 -17.48 -27.75 -3.15
N VAL A 278 -17.54 -27.32 -4.41
CA VAL A 278 -18.13 -26.06 -4.84
C VAL A 278 -19.07 -26.25 -6.01
N ALA A 279 -20.28 -25.70 -5.92
CA ALA A 279 -21.20 -25.61 -7.05
C ALA A 279 -21.12 -24.22 -7.69
N VAL A 280 -20.76 -24.15 -8.97
CA VAL A 280 -20.69 -22.90 -9.73
C VAL A 280 -21.94 -22.73 -10.59
N SER A 281 -22.53 -21.53 -10.57
CA SER A 281 -23.67 -21.17 -11.40
C SER A 281 -23.34 -21.24 -12.90
N LYS A 282 -24.31 -21.63 -13.73
CA LYS A 282 -24.16 -21.62 -15.19
C LYS A 282 -24.04 -20.18 -15.69
N LYS A 283 -23.21 -19.97 -16.72
CA LYS A 283 -23.06 -18.68 -17.39
C LYS A 283 -24.43 -18.29 -17.98
N ARG A 284 -24.97 -17.14 -17.57
CA ARG A 284 -26.12 -16.52 -18.23
C ARG A 284 -25.72 -15.98 -19.59
#